data_AF-A0A971R625-F1
#
_entry.id   AF-A0A971R625-F1
#
_cell.length_a   1.000
_cell.length_b   1.000
_cell.length_c   1.000
_cell.angle_alpha   90.00
_cell.angle_beta   90.00
_cell.angle_gamma   90.00
#
_symmetry.space_group_name_H-M   'P 1'
#
loop_
_entity.id
_entity.type
_entity.pdbx_description
1 polymer ?
#
loop_
_entity_poly.entity_id
_entity_poly.type
_entity_poly.pdbx_seq_one_letter_code
_entity_poly.pdbx_strand_id
1 'polypeptide(L)'
;MKRLLSTVLPLLIVLANGPPKASADEPPLTFVGSLRYVESGPMAAQSGWAAGIMWGSAVAPVAGVRLLSGLGALSSLGDNATLARLYDQLRSTVPVDLAGLLPISARYDARVTFTLVQVAPNRLALQQGALRWTLTQQAELSGEGTVISDQFVGQGEYALNTEHDKIDLTFDLRADEPTFALDVAIAHPMPINGLSRWSALAGLVQLDIRAQNGIETFGGQSFGEPIPPEVVSSEPGTHAIAYSRSGTLDQLSGTETWRDVTDTQLLVSYQIADRCYAVIDEPPHDGRLTAPAEGERSLEGDLRATVLPDVHASQLEWTLPPFAGHEPHYDPDDRRGADLRFWFDAPLPGDNAAWGPYQLEAAFVEAAAQACEAVPARQVRLFFSRDAHNNPDGNVPNWFYYWQQTPAGQGHGAAMRYDPAEADWAAFRGYGNPWLADRIYLSNLFRDGELLLVNPLTGQVTTGIDAYAVVVRHEWQHLRDYAAWWGQRGYQQLTEDAGDRDKIPDALEPALGFSPKLFDTPGLGLGDAEYSAYRAEAGWRIGAANAQDWADPGKQSR
;
A
#
# COMPACT_ATOMS: atom_id res chain seq x y z
N MET A 1 3.49 -14.71 -3.06
CA MET A 1 2.06 -15.06 -3.30
C MET A 1 1.78 -16.58 -3.30
N LYS A 2 2.36 -17.38 -2.38
CA LYS A 2 2.10 -18.84 -2.25
C LYS A 2 1.22 -19.23 -1.05
N ARG A 3 0.54 -18.26 -0.41
CA ARG A 3 -0.19 -18.45 0.85
C ARG A 3 -1.71 -18.19 0.74
N LEU A 4 -2.32 -18.31 -0.44
CA LEU A 4 -3.75 -18.01 -0.62
C LEU A 4 -4.72 -19.16 -0.25
N LEU A 5 -4.27 -20.40 -0.07
CA LEU A 5 -5.15 -21.53 0.30
C LEU A 5 -4.61 -22.29 1.51
N SER A 6 -4.59 -21.67 2.70
CA SER A 6 -4.09 -22.37 3.90
C SER A 6 -5.19 -23.17 4.64
N THR A 7 -6.47 -22.90 4.39
CA THR A 7 -7.60 -23.47 5.17
C THR A 7 -8.61 -24.22 4.32
N VAL A 8 -8.76 -23.88 3.04
CA VAL A 8 -9.82 -24.44 2.17
C VAL A 8 -9.49 -25.87 1.70
N LEU A 9 -8.22 -26.14 1.38
CA LEU A 9 -7.80 -27.45 0.85
C LEU A 9 -8.08 -28.61 1.82
N PRO A 10 -7.76 -28.55 3.14
CA PRO A 10 -8.08 -29.63 4.05
C PRO A 10 -9.59 -29.81 4.28
N LEU A 11 -10.39 -28.74 4.26
CA LEU A 11 -11.84 -28.83 4.48
C LEU A 11 -12.60 -29.38 3.26
N LEU A 12 -12.20 -28.98 2.04
CA LEU A 12 -12.75 -29.51 0.78
C LEU A 12 -12.34 -30.99 0.56
N ILE A 13 -11.15 -31.40 0.99
CA ILE A 13 -10.71 -32.81 0.94
C ILE A 13 -11.52 -33.70 1.90
N VAL A 14 -11.96 -33.17 3.06
CA VAL A 14 -12.85 -33.88 3.99
C VAL A 14 -14.24 -34.09 3.38
N LEU A 15 -14.76 -33.13 2.62
CA LEU A 15 -16.05 -33.24 1.91
C LEU A 15 -16.02 -34.21 0.72
N ALA A 16 -14.86 -34.43 0.09
CA ALA A 16 -14.72 -35.29 -1.08
C ALA A 16 -14.68 -36.81 -0.77
N ASN A 17 -14.33 -37.20 0.46
CA ASN A 17 -14.02 -38.58 0.86
C ASN A 17 -15.17 -39.37 1.54
N GLY A 18 -16.42 -38.96 1.31
CA GLY A 18 -17.61 -39.61 1.87
C GLY A 18 -18.50 -38.61 2.60
N PRO A 19 -19.75 -38.97 2.95
CA PRO A 19 -20.63 -38.03 3.62
C PRO A 19 -19.96 -37.62 4.92
N PRO A 20 -19.73 -36.33 5.16
CA PRO A 20 -19.48 -35.88 6.52
C PRO A 20 -20.68 -36.36 7.33
N LYS A 21 -20.45 -36.81 8.56
CA LYS A 21 -21.48 -36.55 9.56
C LYS A 21 -21.59 -35.03 9.61
N ALA A 22 -22.48 -34.46 8.80
CA ALA A 22 -22.86 -33.07 8.92
C ALA A 22 -23.36 -32.93 10.35
N SER A 23 -22.49 -32.45 11.23
CA SER A 23 -22.93 -31.82 12.45
C SER A 23 -23.86 -30.71 11.96
N ALA A 24 -25.12 -30.72 12.36
CA ALA A 24 -26.10 -29.71 11.99
C ALA A 24 -25.73 -28.29 12.50
N ASP A 25 -24.56 -28.13 13.14
CA ASP A 25 -24.06 -26.92 13.77
C ASP A 25 -22.92 -26.22 13.01
N GLU A 26 -22.37 -26.77 11.91
CA GLU A 26 -21.36 -26.02 11.11
C GLU A 26 -22.04 -25.13 10.06
N PRO A 27 -21.73 -23.81 10.04
CA PRO A 27 -22.30 -22.88 9.07
C PRO A 27 -21.86 -23.27 7.64
N PRO A 28 -22.72 -23.06 6.63
CA PRO A 28 -22.38 -23.35 5.23
C PRO A 28 -21.17 -22.52 4.80
N LEU A 29 -20.33 -23.09 3.92
CA LEU A 29 -19.18 -22.37 3.38
C LEU A 29 -19.62 -21.13 2.61
N THR A 30 -18.94 -20.02 2.86
CA THR A 30 -19.21 -18.74 2.21
C THR A 30 -17.96 -18.27 1.49
N PHE A 31 -18.12 -17.77 0.27
CA PHE A 31 -17.07 -17.12 -0.50
C PHE A 31 -17.50 -15.70 -0.83
N VAL A 32 -16.55 -14.80 -0.95
CA VAL A 32 -16.75 -13.42 -1.39
C VAL A 32 -15.95 -13.19 -2.65
N GLY A 33 -16.46 -12.33 -3.53
CA GLY A 33 -15.73 -12.04 -4.75
C GLY A 33 -16.10 -10.71 -5.39
N SER A 34 -15.24 -10.33 -6.32
CA SER A 34 -15.41 -9.21 -7.23
C SER A 34 -15.30 -9.67 -8.68
N LEU A 35 -16.03 -9.01 -9.56
CA LEU A 35 -15.90 -9.15 -11.00
C LEU A 35 -16.02 -7.79 -11.67
N ARG A 36 -15.03 -7.44 -12.50
CA ARG A 36 -15.09 -6.29 -13.40
C ARG A 36 -15.27 -6.79 -14.82
N TYR A 37 -16.30 -6.31 -15.49
CA TYR A 37 -16.66 -6.66 -16.86
C TYR A 37 -16.68 -5.39 -17.70
N VAL A 38 -15.83 -5.33 -18.73
CA VAL A 38 -15.72 -4.16 -19.61
C VAL A 38 -15.92 -4.60 -21.05
N GLU A 39 -16.85 -3.92 -21.74
CA GLU A 39 -17.03 -4.03 -23.18
C GLU A 39 -16.56 -2.74 -23.84
N SER A 40 -15.77 -2.84 -24.90
CA SER A 40 -15.31 -1.68 -25.68
C SER A 40 -15.46 -2.00 -27.16
N GLY A 41 -16.39 -1.32 -27.83
CA GLY A 41 -16.70 -1.54 -29.23
C GLY A 41 -18.20 -1.65 -29.54
N PRO A 42 -18.56 -2.12 -30.74
CA PRO A 42 -19.91 -2.15 -31.27
C PRO A 42 -21.00 -2.78 -30.38
N MET A 43 -20.68 -3.80 -29.58
CA MET A 43 -21.66 -4.47 -28.70
C MET A 43 -21.98 -3.69 -27.42
N ALA A 44 -21.10 -2.76 -27.03
CA ALA A 44 -21.38 -1.84 -25.93
C ALA A 44 -22.42 -0.77 -26.32
N ALA A 45 -22.71 -0.59 -27.62
CA ALA A 45 -23.71 0.36 -28.10
C ALA A 45 -25.12 -0.24 -28.00
N GLN A 46 -25.99 0.40 -27.23
CA GLN A 46 -27.26 -0.19 -26.79
C GLN A 46 -28.49 0.54 -27.35
N SER A 47 -28.32 1.79 -27.81
CA SER A 47 -29.41 2.60 -28.36
C SER A 47 -28.95 3.46 -29.53
N GLY A 48 -29.89 4.13 -30.20
CA GLY A 48 -29.63 5.03 -31.32
C GLY A 48 -29.61 4.34 -32.68
N TRP A 49 -29.53 5.18 -33.71
CA TRP A 49 -29.54 4.78 -35.11
C TRP A 49 -28.34 3.89 -35.46
N ALA A 50 -27.14 4.20 -34.94
CA ALA A 50 -25.95 3.41 -35.25
C ALA A 50 -26.03 2.01 -34.64
N ALA A 51 -26.48 1.89 -33.38
CA ALA A 51 -26.73 0.58 -32.76
C ALA A 51 -27.87 -0.18 -33.45
N GLY A 52 -28.93 0.53 -33.84
CA GLY A 52 -30.07 -0.03 -34.56
C GLY A 52 -29.72 -0.64 -35.91
N ILE A 53 -28.76 -0.04 -36.64
CA ILE A 53 -28.25 -0.57 -37.91
C ILE A 53 -27.52 -1.90 -37.71
N MET A 54 -26.76 -2.06 -36.62
CA MET A 54 -25.96 -3.25 -36.38
C MET A 54 -26.76 -4.42 -35.79
N TRP A 55 -27.60 -4.14 -34.79
CA TRP A 55 -28.23 -5.20 -33.98
C TRP A 55 -29.75 -5.25 -34.09
N GLY A 56 -30.37 -4.34 -34.85
CA GLY A 56 -31.82 -4.31 -35.03
C GLY A 56 -32.56 -3.92 -33.74
N SER A 57 -32.17 -2.80 -33.12
CA SER A 57 -32.81 -2.27 -31.91
C SER A 57 -34.32 -2.10 -32.11
N ALA A 58 -35.10 -2.20 -31.02
CA ALA A 58 -36.56 -2.14 -31.04
C ALA A 58 -37.13 -0.87 -31.72
N VAL A 59 -36.36 0.21 -31.76
CA VAL A 59 -36.74 1.50 -32.35
C VAL A 59 -36.45 1.58 -33.86
N ALA A 60 -35.49 0.81 -34.39
CA ALA A 60 -35.01 0.93 -35.77
C ALA A 60 -35.29 -0.26 -36.73
N PRO A 61 -36.17 -1.25 -36.46
CA PRO A 61 -36.15 -2.50 -37.24
C PRO A 61 -36.68 -2.33 -38.67
N VAL A 62 -37.54 -1.34 -38.94
CA VAL A 62 -38.14 -1.13 -40.27
C VAL A 62 -37.44 -0.01 -41.06
N ALA A 63 -36.86 0.97 -40.36
CA ALA A 63 -36.10 2.06 -40.99
C ALA A 63 -34.66 1.65 -41.31
N GLY A 64 -34.00 0.82 -40.49
CA GLY A 64 -32.60 0.40 -40.66
C GLY A 64 -32.31 -0.30 -41.99
N VAL A 65 -33.23 -1.17 -42.44
CA VAL A 65 -33.08 -1.89 -43.74
C VAL A 65 -33.22 -0.94 -44.94
N ARG A 66 -34.05 0.11 -44.84
CA ARG A 66 -34.16 1.15 -45.89
C ARG A 66 -33.04 2.20 -45.80
N LEU A 67 -32.55 2.50 -44.60
CA LEU A 67 -31.40 3.38 -44.35
C LEU A 67 -30.10 2.80 -44.92
N LEU A 68 -29.88 1.50 -44.76
CA LEU A 68 -28.76 0.77 -45.35
C LEU A 68 -28.77 0.80 -46.89
N SER A 69 -29.94 0.86 -47.52
CA SER A 69 -30.04 0.99 -48.98
C SER A 69 -29.60 2.37 -49.51
N GLY A 70 -29.52 3.39 -48.65
CA GLY A 70 -29.05 4.74 -48.99
C GLY A 70 -27.61 5.06 -48.54
N LEU A 71 -26.91 4.14 -47.86
CA LEU A 71 -25.53 4.35 -47.36
C LEU A 71 -24.47 3.60 -48.19
N GLY A 72 -24.82 3.10 -49.38
CA GLY A 72 -23.88 2.61 -50.42
C GLY A 72 -23.08 1.33 -50.13
N ALA A 73 -22.96 0.88 -48.87
CA ALA A 73 -22.06 -0.21 -48.49
C ALA A 73 -22.55 -1.63 -48.81
N LEU A 74 -23.81 -1.80 -49.27
CA LEU A 74 -24.39 -3.13 -49.60
C LEU A 74 -24.67 -3.33 -51.10
N SER A 75 -24.06 -2.54 -51.98
CA SER A 75 -24.20 -2.72 -53.43
C SER A 75 -23.72 -4.09 -53.95
N SER A 76 -23.10 -4.91 -53.10
CA SER A 76 -22.70 -6.30 -53.39
C SER A 76 -23.71 -7.38 -52.98
N LEU A 77 -24.81 -7.07 -52.28
CA LEU A 77 -25.74 -8.09 -51.75
C LEU A 77 -26.96 -8.41 -52.62
N GLY A 78 -27.13 -7.71 -53.74
CA GLY A 78 -28.25 -7.94 -54.66
C GLY A 78 -29.62 -7.65 -54.04
N ASP A 79 -30.64 -7.59 -54.90
CA ASP A 79 -31.95 -6.99 -54.61
C ASP A 79 -32.84 -7.73 -53.58
N ASN A 80 -32.29 -8.65 -52.80
CA ASN A 80 -33.00 -9.40 -51.75
C ASN A 80 -32.14 -9.63 -50.50
N ALA A 81 -31.63 -8.56 -49.91
CA ALA A 81 -30.96 -8.58 -48.61
C ALA A 81 -31.99 -8.75 -47.48
N THR A 82 -31.95 -9.88 -46.79
CA THR A 82 -32.69 -10.14 -45.55
C THR A 82 -31.71 -10.18 -44.38
N LEU A 83 -32.16 -9.84 -43.17
CA LEU A 83 -31.32 -9.88 -41.95
C LEU A 83 -30.66 -11.26 -41.77
N ALA A 84 -31.39 -12.34 -42.09
CA ALA A 84 -30.89 -13.71 -42.05
C ALA A 84 -29.72 -13.96 -43.02
N ARG A 85 -29.77 -13.42 -44.25
CA ARG A 85 -28.65 -13.53 -45.21
C ARG A 85 -27.44 -12.69 -44.82
N LEU A 86 -27.66 -11.52 -44.21
CA LEU A 86 -26.57 -10.69 -43.70
C LEU A 86 -25.81 -11.43 -42.59
N TYR A 87 -26.54 -12.06 -41.66
CA TYR A 87 -25.98 -12.91 -40.60
C TYR A 87 -25.30 -14.18 -41.14
N ASP A 88 -25.87 -14.87 -42.13
CA ASP A 88 -25.24 -16.04 -42.77
C ASP A 88 -23.98 -15.66 -43.56
N GLN A 89 -23.93 -14.46 -44.13
CA GLN A 89 -22.78 -13.97 -44.87
C GLN A 89 -21.66 -13.49 -43.95
N LEU A 90 -21.99 -12.80 -42.85
CA LEU A 90 -21.06 -12.46 -41.76
C LEU A 90 -20.48 -13.70 -41.08
N ARG A 91 -21.24 -14.81 -41.01
CA ARG A 91 -20.74 -16.12 -40.51
C ARG A 91 -19.89 -16.91 -41.52
N SER A 92 -20.04 -16.66 -42.82
CA SER A 92 -19.40 -17.47 -43.88
C SER A 92 -18.16 -16.81 -44.51
N THR A 93 -17.84 -15.57 -44.18
CA THR A 93 -16.60 -14.90 -44.58
C THR A 93 -15.69 -14.59 -43.39
N VAL A 94 -14.38 -14.58 -43.67
CA VAL A 94 -13.24 -14.18 -42.81
C VAL A 94 -13.63 -13.05 -41.83
N PRO A 95 -13.12 -13.02 -40.58
CA PRO A 95 -13.49 -12.03 -39.57
C PRO A 95 -13.46 -10.62 -40.16
N VAL A 96 -14.63 -10.02 -40.34
CA VAL A 96 -14.74 -8.65 -40.79
C VAL A 96 -14.48 -7.79 -39.57
N ASP A 97 -13.42 -6.98 -39.62
CA ASP A 97 -13.15 -5.95 -38.62
C ASP A 97 -14.23 -4.85 -38.73
N LEU A 98 -15.33 -5.03 -38.00
CA LEU A 98 -16.46 -4.10 -37.98
C LEU A 98 -16.12 -2.81 -37.21
N ALA A 99 -15.21 -2.87 -36.23
CA ALA A 99 -14.74 -1.69 -35.48
C ALA A 99 -13.91 -0.75 -36.36
N GLY A 100 -13.15 -1.28 -37.31
CA GLY A 100 -12.45 -0.50 -38.33
C GLY A 100 -13.36 0.07 -39.43
N LEU A 101 -14.58 -0.45 -39.59
CA LEU A 101 -15.52 -0.05 -40.64
C LEU A 101 -16.56 0.98 -40.18
N LEU A 102 -16.85 1.08 -38.88
CA LEU A 102 -17.84 2.00 -38.34
C LEU A 102 -17.24 2.83 -37.19
N PRO A 103 -17.19 4.18 -37.28
CA PRO A 103 -16.73 5.07 -36.21
C PRO A 103 -17.71 5.12 -35.02
N ILE A 104 -17.86 3.99 -34.34
CA ILE A 104 -18.64 3.85 -33.10
C ILE A 104 -17.64 3.64 -31.96
N SER A 105 -17.63 4.57 -31.02
CA SER A 105 -16.91 4.50 -29.77
C SER A 105 -17.91 4.26 -28.65
N ALA A 106 -18.06 3.00 -28.22
CA ALA A 106 -18.91 2.64 -27.10
C ALA A 106 -18.12 1.85 -26.06
N ARG A 107 -18.36 2.15 -24.79
CA ARG A 107 -17.71 1.51 -23.65
C ARG A 107 -18.71 1.32 -22.52
N TYR A 108 -18.87 0.06 -22.11
CA TYR A 108 -19.59 -0.34 -20.90
C TYR A 108 -18.59 -0.86 -19.88
N ASP A 109 -18.65 -0.40 -18.63
CA ASP A 109 -17.78 -0.82 -17.53
C ASP A 109 -18.64 -1.15 -16.31
N ALA A 110 -18.65 -2.41 -15.92
CA ALA A 110 -19.41 -2.98 -14.82
C ALA A 110 -18.49 -3.54 -13.74
N ARG A 111 -18.85 -3.30 -12.48
CA ARG A 111 -18.20 -3.85 -11.28
C ARG A 111 -19.24 -4.53 -10.41
N VAL A 112 -19.07 -5.82 -10.21
CA VAL A 112 -19.92 -6.69 -9.42
C VAL A 112 -19.18 -7.06 -8.15
N THR A 113 -19.85 -6.96 -7.00
CA THR A 113 -19.44 -7.58 -5.74
C THR A 113 -20.47 -8.63 -5.34
N PHE A 114 -20.03 -9.77 -4.82
CA PHE A 114 -20.94 -10.87 -4.52
C PHE A 114 -20.47 -11.73 -3.35
N THR A 115 -21.45 -12.39 -2.73
CA THR A 115 -21.27 -13.43 -1.74
C THR A 115 -21.89 -14.72 -2.28
N LEU A 116 -21.13 -15.80 -2.27
CA LEU A 116 -21.58 -17.14 -2.64
C LEU A 116 -21.72 -17.98 -1.38
N VAL A 117 -22.80 -18.76 -1.28
CA VAL A 117 -23.02 -19.70 -0.18
C VAL A 117 -23.09 -21.12 -0.72
N GLN A 118 -22.59 -22.08 0.06
CA GLN A 118 -22.62 -23.49 -0.29
C GLN A 118 -24.07 -24.00 -0.39
N VAL A 119 -24.44 -24.47 -1.58
CA VAL A 119 -25.75 -25.08 -1.86
C VAL A 119 -25.65 -26.58 -2.13
N ALA A 120 -24.45 -27.06 -2.48
CA ALA A 120 -24.12 -28.47 -2.58
C ALA A 120 -22.64 -28.69 -2.20
N PRO A 121 -22.19 -29.92 -1.91
CA PRO A 121 -20.82 -30.18 -1.45
C PRO A 121 -19.72 -29.56 -2.32
N ASN A 122 -19.95 -29.46 -3.62
CA ASN A 122 -19.01 -28.92 -4.60
C ASN A 122 -19.54 -27.69 -5.35
N ARG A 123 -20.61 -27.04 -4.87
CA ARG A 123 -21.21 -25.87 -5.55
C ARG A 123 -21.57 -24.79 -4.54
N LEU A 124 -21.09 -23.59 -4.82
CA LEU A 124 -21.55 -22.36 -4.19
C LEU A 124 -22.34 -21.54 -5.21
N ALA A 125 -23.42 -20.93 -4.75
CA ALA A 125 -24.31 -20.11 -5.57
C ALA A 125 -24.48 -18.74 -4.94
N LEU A 126 -24.84 -17.77 -5.78
CA LEU A 126 -25.12 -16.39 -5.39
C LEU A 126 -26.12 -16.33 -4.23
N GLN A 127 -25.69 -15.73 -3.11
CA GLN A 127 -26.55 -15.40 -1.99
C GLN A 127 -26.99 -13.93 -2.03
N GLN A 128 -26.06 -13.05 -2.36
CA GLN A 128 -26.28 -11.61 -2.47
C GLN A 128 -25.17 -10.99 -3.31
N GLY A 129 -25.44 -9.81 -3.88
CA GLY A 129 -24.42 -9.02 -4.55
C GLY A 129 -24.98 -7.71 -5.08
N ALA A 130 -24.09 -6.87 -5.59
CA ALA A 130 -24.44 -5.61 -6.21
C ALA A 130 -23.59 -5.39 -7.46
N LEU A 131 -24.19 -4.75 -8.45
CA LEU A 131 -23.57 -4.31 -9.69
C LEU A 131 -23.58 -2.79 -9.73
N ARG A 132 -22.43 -2.18 -10.04
CA ARG A 132 -22.29 -0.78 -10.43
C ARG A 132 -21.83 -0.73 -11.87
N TRP A 133 -22.42 0.13 -12.70
CA TRP A 133 -22.07 0.19 -14.11
C TRP A 133 -22.05 1.62 -14.65
N THR A 134 -21.29 1.81 -15.72
CA THR A 134 -21.26 3.05 -16.51
C THR A 134 -21.25 2.71 -18.00
N LEU A 135 -21.87 3.55 -18.81
CA LEU A 135 -21.89 3.47 -20.26
C LEU A 135 -21.53 4.84 -20.85
N THR A 136 -20.63 4.83 -21.82
CA THR A 136 -20.45 5.94 -22.76
C THR A 136 -20.57 5.41 -24.18
N GLN A 137 -21.37 6.08 -25.01
CA GLN A 137 -21.56 5.72 -26.41
C GLN A 137 -21.54 6.99 -27.25
N GLN A 138 -20.71 6.96 -28.29
CA GLN A 138 -20.64 7.98 -29.31
C GLN A 138 -20.51 7.33 -30.69
N ALA A 139 -21.28 7.80 -31.66
CA ALA A 139 -21.10 7.42 -33.07
C ALA A 139 -21.29 8.63 -33.98
N GLU A 140 -20.52 8.70 -35.06
CA GLU A 140 -20.71 9.71 -36.10
C GLU A 140 -20.49 9.09 -37.48
N LEU A 141 -21.58 8.84 -38.20
CA LEU A 141 -21.56 8.23 -39.53
C LEU A 141 -22.02 9.27 -40.55
N SER A 142 -21.33 9.36 -41.69
CA SER A 142 -21.75 10.23 -42.79
C SER A 142 -21.57 9.53 -44.14
N GLY A 143 -22.53 9.73 -45.05
CA GLY A 143 -22.52 9.13 -46.39
C GLY A 143 -23.69 9.61 -47.24
N GLU A 144 -23.48 9.82 -48.56
CA GLU A 144 -24.50 10.19 -49.56
C GLU A 144 -25.52 11.29 -49.15
N GLY A 145 -25.07 12.31 -48.39
CA GLY A 145 -25.94 13.41 -47.93
C GLY A 145 -26.78 13.09 -46.70
N THR A 146 -26.44 12.00 -46.01
CA THR A 146 -26.97 11.56 -44.73
C THR A 146 -25.91 11.60 -43.63
N VAL A 147 -26.32 11.97 -42.42
CA VAL A 147 -25.49 11.98 -41.21
C VAL A 147 -26.24 11.29 -40.07
N ILE A 148 -25.56 10.40 -39.34
CA ILE A 148 -26.01 9.84 -38.06
C ILE A 148 -25.06 10.33 -36.98
N SER A 149 -25.61 10.82 -35.88
CA SER A 149 -24.86 11.16 -34.67
C SER A 149 -25.54 10.54 -33.46
N ASP A 150 -24.83 9.68 -32.74
CA ASP A 150 -25.32 9.09 -31.49
C ASP A 150 -24.47 9.59 -30.33
N GLN A 151 -25.11 10.02 -29.25
CA GLN A 151 -24.46 10.36 -27.99
C GLN A 151 -25.33 9.89 -26.84
N PHE A 152 -24.88 8.86 -26.13
CA PHE A 152 -25.56 8.35 -24.94
C PHE A 152 -24.58 8.15 -23.79
N VAL A 153 -25.09 8.38 -22.59
CA VAL A 153 -24.40 8.09 -21.34
C VAL A 153 -25.36 7.41 -20.37
N GLY A 154 -24.82 6.55 -19.53
CA GLY A 154 -25.59 5.89 -18.48
C GLY A 154 -24.69 5.57 -17.29
N GLN A 155 -25.29 5.54 -16.12
CA GLN A 155 -24.67 4.99 -14.92
C GLN A 155 -25.76 4.52 -13.97
N GLY A 156 -25.45 3.53 -13.14
CA GLY A 156 -26.41 3.04 -12.17
C GLY A 156 -25.85 1.99 -11.22
N GLU A 157 -26.67 1.66 -10.23
CA GLU A 157 -26.45 0.56 -9.31
C GLU A 157 -27.63 -0.41 -9.40
N TYR A 158 -27.36 -1.69 -9.21
CA TYR A 158 -28.35 -2.76 -9.25
C TYR A 158 -28.03 -3.80 -8.18
N ALA A 159 -28.98 -4.07 -7.28
CA ALA A 159 -28.87 -5.17 -6.34
C ALA A 159 -29.20 -6.48 -7.07
N LEU A 160 -28.30 -7.46 -7.04
CA LEU A 160 -28.48 -8.72 -7.76
C LEU A 160 -29.69 -9.48 -7.19
N ASN A 161 -30.52 -10.01 -8.08
CA ASN A 161 -31.68 -10.81 -7.76
C ASN A 161 -31.35 -12.30 -7.92
N THR A 162 -31.25 -13.04 -6.83
CA THR A 162 -30.90 -14.47 -6.81
C THR A 162 -31.88 -15.39 -7.57
N GLU A 163 -33.08 -14.92 -7.91
CA GLU A 163 -34.05 -15.69 -8.72
C GLU A 163 -33.75 -15.60 -10.23
N HIS A 164 -33.09 -14.53 -10.68
CA HIS A 164 -32.88 -14.21 -12.09
C HIS A 164 -31.39 -14.14 -12.48
N ASP A 165 -30.56 -13.68 -11.55
CA ASP A 165 -29.11 -13.58 -11.70
C ASP A 165 -28.42 -14.82 -11.13
N LYS A 166 -27.33 -15.23 -11.78
CA LYS A 166 -26.54 -16.39 -11.43
C LYS A 166 -25.07 -16.00 -11.31
N ILE A 167 -24.47 -16.34 -10.17
CA ILE A 167 -23.03 -16.49 -10.02
C ILE A 167 -22.81 -17.83 -9.32
N ASP A 168 -22.31 -18.81 -10.05
CA ASP A 168 -22.05 -20.15 -9.51
C ASP A 168 -20.57 -20.46 -9.57
N LEU A 169 -20.05 -21.00 -8.46
CA LEU A 169 -18.72 -21.57 -8.39
C LEU A 169 -18.83 -23.06 -8.09
N THR A 170 -18.43 -23.89 -9.05
CA THR A 170 -18.44 -25.35 -8.93
C THR A 170 -17.02 -25.87 -8.86
N PHE A 171 -16.74 -26.83 -7.99
CA PHE A 171 -15.44 -27.46 -7.86
C PHE A 171 -15.46 -28.91 -8.36
N ASP A 172 -14.38 -29.31 -9.02
CA ASP A 172 -14.01 -30.72 -9.19
C ASP A 172 -12.76 -31.01 -8.38
N LEU A 173 -12.98 -31.59 -7.20
CA LEU A 173 -11.93 -31.95 -6.24
C LEU A 173 -11.43 -33.38 -6.41
N ARG A 174 -12.05 -34.16 -7.30
CA ARG A 174 -11.72 -35.58 -7.50
C ARG A 174 -10.72 -35.79 -8.64
N ALA A 175 -10.50 -34.77 -9.46
CA ALA A 175 -9.43 -34.75 -10.44
C ALA A 175 -8.05 -34.79 -9.76
N ASP A 176 -7.05 -35.33 -10.47
CA ASP A 176 -5.65 -35.38 -10.00
C ASP A 176 -5.12 -33.97 -9.66
N GLU A 177 -5.64 -32.95 -10.36
CA GLU A 177 -5.46 -31.53 -10.07
C GLU A 177 -6.84 -30.90 -9.84
N PRO A 178 -7.14 -30.39 -8.63
CA PRO A 178 -8.43 -29.77 -8.36
C PRO A 178 -8.71 -28.56 -9.24
N THR A 179 -9.92 -28.51 -9.81
CA THR A 179 -10.35 -27.44 -10.71
C THR A 179 -11.63 -26.76 -10.23
N PHE A 180 -11.92 -25.59 -10.80
CA PHE A 180 -13.17 -24.88 -10.62
C PHE A 180 -13.82 -24.54 -11.97
N ALA A 181 -15.12 -24.30 -11.93
CA ALA A 181 -15.91 -23.65 -12.97
C ALA A 181 -16.69 -22.48 -12.37
N LEU A 182 -16.51 -21.29 -12.93
CA LEU A 182 -17.24 -20.07 -12.60
C LEU A 182 -18.22 -19.77 -13.72
N ASP A 183 -19.51 -19.64 -13.40
CA ASP A 183 -20.55 -19.22 -14.34
C ASP A 183 -21.23 -17.96 -13.83
N VAL A 184 -21.30 -16.93 -14.68
CA VAL A 184 -21.91 -15.63 -14.39
C VAL A 184 -22.95 -15.34 -15.47
N ALA A 185 -24.18 -15.04 -15.04
CA ALA A 185 -25.26 -14.54 -15.88
C ALA A 185 -26.05 -13.50 -15.08
N ILE A 186 -25.89 -12.22 -15.42
CA ILE A 186 -26.57 -11.11 -14.75
C ILE A 186 -27.33 -10.32 -15.81
N ALA A 187 -28.59 -9.99 -15.56
CA ALA A 187 -29.39 -9.16 -16.44
C ALA A 187 -29.98 -7.99 -15.66
N HIS A 188 -29.55 -6.76 -15.99
CA HIS A 188 -29.94 -5.58 -15.22
C HIS A 188 -30.52 -4.47 -16.10
N PRO A 189 -31.43 -3.65 -15.55
CA PRO A 189 -31.93 -2.47 -16.26
C PRO A 189 -30.80 -1.45 -16.42
N MET A 190 -30.77 -0.81 -17.58
CA MET A 190 -29.72 0.13 -17.97
C MET A 190 -30.35 1.46 -18.45
N PRO A 191 -30.82 2.32 -17.53
CA PRO A 191 -31.33 3.64 -17.87
C PRO A 191 -30.22 4.53 -18.47
N ILE A 192 -30.41 4.94 -19.72
CA ILE A 192 -29.50 5.82 -20.44
C ILE A 192 -30.14 7.18 -20.71
N ASN A 193 -29.29 8.18 -20.94
CA ASN A 193 -29.67 9.52 -21.34
C ASN A 193 -28.88 9.91 -22.59
N GLY A 194 -29.54 10.54 -23.55
CA GLY A 194 -28.85 10.96 -24.75
C GLY A 194 -29.76 11.29 -25.92
N LEU A 195 -29.11 11.56 -27.05
CA LEU A 195 -29.74 11.87 -28.31
C LEU A 195 -29.02 11.10 -29.41
N SER A 196 -29.81 10.45 -30.24
CA SER A 196 -29.39 9.96 -31.54
C SER A 196 -30.14 10.73 -32.61
N ARG A 197 -29.42 11.24 -33.60
CA ARG A 197 -29.94 12.05 -34.69
C ARG A 197 -29.55 11.45 -36.01
N TRP A 198 -30.55 11.21 -36.84
CA TRP A 198 -30.37 10.95 -38.26
C TRP A 198 -30.80 12.19 -39.04
N SER A 199 -29.99 12.63 -39.99
CA SER A 199 -30.23 13.77 -40.86
C SER A 199 -30.02 13.38 -42.31
N ALA A 200 -30.87 13.85 -43.21
CA ALA A 200 -30.76 13.62 -44.64
C ALA A 200 -31.18 14.85 -45.45
N LEU A 201 -30.86 14.85 -46.75
CA LEU A 201 -31.24 15.91 -47.69
C LEU A 201 -30.82 17.31 -47.20
N ALA A 202 -29.57 17.44 -46.76
CA ALA A 202 -29.02 18.68 -46.17
C ALA A 202 -29.82 19.22 -44.97
N GLY A 203 -30.42 18.33 -44.17
CA GLY A 203 -31.17 18.68 -42.96
C GLY A 203 -32.66 18.92 -43.16
N LEU A 204 -33.17 18.75 -44.40
CA LEU A 204 -34.62 18.81 -44.67
C LEU A 204 -35.39 17.70 -43.97
N VAL A 205 -34.77 16.56 -43.71
CA VAL A 205 -35.33 15.50 -42.88
C VAL A 205 -34.39 15.25 -41.72
N GLN A 206 -34.91 15.28 -40.50
CA GLN A 206 -34.17 14.98 -39.28
C GLN A 206 -35.04 14.15 -38.35
N LEU A 207 -34.54 12.98 -37.94
CA LEU A 207 -35.20 12.10 -36.99
C LEU A 207 -34.35 11.95 -35.74
N ASP A 208 -34.96 12.19 -34.59
CA ASP A 208 -34.32 12.18 -33.28
C ASP A 208 -34.87 11.01 -32.46
N ILE A 209 -33.98 10.20 -31.87
CA ILE A 209 -34.28 9.30 -30.75
C ILE A 209 -33.71 9.95 -29.49
N ARG A 210 -34.55 10.31 -28.53
CA ARG A 210 -34.13 10.89 -27.25
C ARG A 210 -34.38 9.90 -26.14
N ALA A 211 -33.33 9.58 -25.39
CA ALA A 211 -33.42 8.79 -24.17
C ALA A 211 -33.35 9.71 -22.95
N GLN A 212 -34.30 9.55 -22.02
CA GLN A 212 -34.30 10.21 -20.73
C GLN A 212 -34.62 9.18 -19.65
N ASN A 213 -33.63 8.86 -18.82
CA ASN A 213 -33.71 7.85 -17.78
C ASN A 213 -34.22 6.49 -18.28
N GLY A 214 -33.77 6.06 -19.47
CA GLY A 214 -34.20 4.82 -20.12
C GLY A 214 -35.53 4.87 -20.86
N ILE A 215 -36.30 5.96 -20.77
CA ILE A 215 -37.49 6.17 -21.61
C ILE A 215 -37.03 6.75 -22.95
N GLU A 216 -37.42 6.12 -24.05
CA GLU A 216 -37.03 6.53 -25.39
C GLU A 216 -38.20 7.14 -26.15
N THR A 217 -37.96 8.30 -26.76
CA THR A 217 -38.93 9.00 -27.60
C THR A 217 -38.37 9.19 -28.99
N PHE A 218 -39.21 8.96 -30.00
CA PHE A 218 -38.91 9.20 -31.39
C PHE A 218 -39.67 10.43 -31.88
N GLY A 219 -38.98 11.35 -32.56
CA GLY A 219 -39.60 12.53 -33.15
C GLY A 219 -38.68 13.19 -34.17
N GLY A 220 -38.95 14.43 -34.56
CA GLY A 220 -38.06 15.16 -35.46
C GLY A 220 -38.76 16.18 -36.36
N GLN A 221 -38.31 16.30 -37.60
CA GLN A 221 -38.90 17.14 -38.63
C GLN A 221 -38.72 16.54 -40.02
N SER A 222 -39.64 16.85 -40.93
CA SER A 222 -39.59 16.48 -42.33
C SER A 222 -40.11 17.62 -43.20
N PHE A 223 -39.26 18.16 -44.09
CA PHE A 223 -39.55 19.29 -44.97
C PHE A 223 -40.12 20.54 -44.24
N GLY A 224 -39.62 20.80 -43.02
CA GLY A 224 -40.05 21.93 -42.19
C GLY A 224 -41.30 21.65 -41.33
N GLU A 225 -41.96 20.51 -41.51
CA GLU A 225 -43.08 20.07 -40.67
C GLU A 225 -42.55 19.27 -39.46
N PRO A 226 -42.96 19.60 -38.22
CA PRO A 226 -42.54 18.88 -37.03
C PRO A 226 -43.20 17.50 -36.95
N ILE A 227 -42.42 16.48 -36.58
CA ILE A 227 -42.89 15.15 -36.21
C ILE A 227 -42.98 15.13 -34.68
N PRO A 228 -44.19 15.03 -34.09
CA PRO A 228 -44.35 15.05 -32.65
C PRO A 228 -43.64 13.86 -32.00
N PRO A 229 -43.08 14.03 -30.79
CA PRO A 229 -42.40 12.95 -30.10
C PRO A 229 -43.39 11.88 -29.64
N GLU A 230 -43.12 10.63 -29.97
CA GLU A 230 -43.86 9.45 -29.53
C GLU A 230 -42.96 8.56 -28.67
N VAL A 231 -43.51 8.01 -27.58
CA VAL A 231 -42.77 7.05 -26.74
C VAL A 231 -42.63 5.74 -27.50
N VAL A 232 -41.39 5.33 -27.75
CA VAL A 232 -41.05 4.07 -28.43
C VAL A 232 -40.53 3.00 -27.47
N SER A 233 -40.01 3.41 -26.32
CA SER A 233 -39.78 2.54 -25.17
C SER A 233 -40.20 3.24 -23.88
N SER A 234 -41.06 2.59 -23.10
CA SER A 234 -41.51 3.09 -21.80
C SER A 234 -40.67 2.59 -20.62
N GLU A 235 -39.75 1.66 -20.85
CA GLU A 235 -38.91 1.06 -19.82
C GLU A 235 -37.43 1.07 -20.26
N PRO A 236 -36.49 1.16 -19.30
CA PRO A 236 -35.07 1.02 -19.61
C PRO A 236 -34.78 -0.32 -20.30
N GLY A 237 -33.89 -0.28 -21.30
CA GLY A 237 -33.32 -1.50 -21.88
C GLY A 237 -32.62 -2.36 -20.82
N THR A 238 -32.52 -3.66 -21.08
CA THR A 238 -31.77 -4.59 -20.23
C THR A 238 -30.42 -4.89 -20.88
N HIS A 239 -29.35 -4.87 -20.08
CA HIS A 239 -28.03 -5.32 -20.50
C HIS A 239 -27.65 -6.60 -19.75
N ALA A 240 -27.06 -7.56 -20.47
CA ALA A 240 -26.73 -8.88 -19.94
C ALA A 240 -25.23 -9.09 -19.87
N ILE A 241 -24.72 -9.47 -18.70
CA ILE A 241 -23.34 -9.90 -18.49
C ILE A 241 -23.33 -11.43 -18.45
N ALA A 242 -22.62 -12.04 -19.40
CA ALA A 242 -22.45 -13.49 -19.46
C ALA A 242 -20.95 -13.84 -19.49
N TYR A 243 -20.50 -14.64 -18.54
CA TYR A 243 -19.11 -15.08 -18.45
C TYR A 243 -19.03 -16.50 -17.89
N SER A 244 -18.17 -17.33 -18.47
CA SER A 244 -17.88 -18.66 -17.93
C SER A 244 -16.39 -18.95 -18.04
N ARG A 245 -15.82 -19.53 -16.98
CA ARG A 245 -14.41 -19.92 -16.93
C ARG A 245 -14.26 -21.24 -16.19
N SER A 246 -13.29 -22.04 -16.61
CA SER A 246 -12.76 -23.13 -15.81
C SER A 246 -11.24 -23.02 -15.65
N GLY A 247 -10.71 -23.50 -14.53
CA GLY A 247 -9.29 -23.39 -14.23
C GLY A 247 -8.90 -24.15 -12.97
N THR A 248 -7.64 -24.03 -12.58
CA THR A 248 -7.09 -24.62 -11.35
C THR A 248 -7.37 -23.70 -10.14
N LEU A 249 -7.36 -24.22 -8.91
CA LEU A 249 -7.76 -23.42 -7.72
C LEU A 249 -6.87 -22.19 -7.45
N ASP A 250 -5.63 -22.17 -7.92
CA ASP A 250 -4.74 -21.00 -7.85
C ASP A 250 -5.15 -19.87 -8.81
N GLN A 251 -6.08 -20.13 -9.72
CA GLN A 251 -6.63 -19.18 -10.69
C GLN A 251 -8.00 -18.62 -10.27
N LEU A 252 -8.38 -18.73 -8.99
CA LEU A 252 -9.58 -18.07 -8.43
C LEU A 252 -9.49 -16.53 -8.43
N SER A 253 -8.35 -15.98 -8.86
CA SER A 253 -8.21 -14.59 -9.28
C SER A 253 -7.57 -14.55 -10.68
N GLY A 254 -8.06 -13.69 -11.56
CA GLY A 254 -7.51 -13.58 -12.91
C GLY A 254 -8.08 -12.42 -13.72
N THR A 255 -7.39 -12.11 -14.82
CA THR A 255 -7.83 -11.15 -15.84
C THR A 255 -7.74 -11.81 -17.21
N GLU A 256 -8.80 -11.68 -17.98
CA GLU A 256 -8.92 -12.19 -19.34
C GLU A 256 -9.33 -11.07 -20.28
N THR A 257 -8.78 -11.11 -21.49
CA THR A 257 -9.22 -10.25 -22.59
C THR A 257 -9.45 -11.09 -23.83
N TRP A 258 -10.53 -10.81 -24.53
CA TRP A 258 -10.80 -11.41 -25.83
C TRP A 258 -11.55 -10.43 -26.73
N ARG A 259 -11.64 -10.78 -28.01
CA ARG A 259 -12.47 -10.08 -28.99
C ARG A 259 -13.58 -11.03 -29.43
N ASP A 260 -14.79 -10.51 -29.50
CA ASP A 260 -15.90 -11.28 -30.05
C ASP A 260 -15.94 -11.21 -31.59
N VAL A 261 -16.96 -11.83 -32.18
CA VAL A 261 -17.16 -11.84 -33.64
C VAL A 261 -17.50 -10.45 -34.23
N THR A 262 -17.71 -9.46 -33.37
CA THR A 262 -18.08 -8.07 -33.72
C THR A 262 -16.89 -7.12 -33.58
N ASP A 263 -15.72 -7.66 -33.25
CA ASP A 263 -14.52 -6.95 -32.85
C ASP A 263 -14.68 -6.11 -31.56
N THR A 264 -15.68 -6.41 -30.74
CA THR A 264 -15.80 -5.82 -29.40
C THR A 264 -14.75 -6.44 -28.50
N GLN A 265 -13.93 -5.59 -27.89
CA GLN A 265 -12.97 -5.99 -26.89
C GLN A 265 -13.67 -6.18 -25.55
N LEU A 266 -13.58 -7.39 -25.02
CA LEU A 266 -14.06 -7.77 -23.70
C LEU A 266 -12.87 -7.89 -22.76
N LEU A 267 -13.00 -7.31 -21.56
CA LEU A 267 -12.09 -7.49 -20.44
C LEU A 267 -12.90 -7.95 -19.24
N VAL A 268 -12.52 -9.10 -18.69
CA VAL A 268 -13.09 -9.62 -17.45
C VAL A 268 -11.97 -9.82 -16.45
N SER A 269 -12.10 -9.21 -15.28
CA SER A 269 -11.22 -9.47 -14.14
C SER A 269 -12.07 -9.93 -12.98
N TYR A 270 -11.63 -10.95 -12.25
CA TYR A 270 -12.35 -11.42 -11.08
C TYR A 270 -11.39 -11.84 -9.98
N GLN A 271 -11.88 -11.77 -8.74
CA GLN A 271 -11.19 -12.27 -7.56
C GLN A 271 -12.21 -12.96 -6.67
N ILE A 272 -11.90 -14.18 -6.25
CA ILE A 272 -12.78 -14.97 -5.40
C ILE A 272 -11.96 -15.50 -4.22
N ALA A 273 -12.43 -15.21 -3.01
CA ALA A 273 -11.79 -15.61 -1.76
C ALA A 273 -12.81 -16.30 -0.84
N ASP A 274 -12.32 -17.16 0.05
CA ASP A 274 -13.11 -17.82 1.09
C ASP A 274 -13.51 -16.87 2.24
N ARG A 275 -12.94 -15.66 2.25
CA ARG A 275 -13.20 -14.61 3.25
C ARG A 275 -12.76 -13.26 2.72
N CYS A 276 -13.37 -12.19 3.25
CA CYS A 276 -12.86 -10.84 3.04
C CYS A 276 -11.84 -10.49 4.13
N TYR A 277 -10.61 -10.14 3.77
CA TYR A 277 -9.55 -9.79 4.71
C TYR A 277 -8.52 -8.83 4.11
N ALA A 278 -7.71 -8.22 4.97
CA ALA A 278 -6.53 -7.46 4.58
C ALA A 278 -5.29 -7.96 5.32
N VAL A 279 -4.13 -7.85 4.67
CA VAL A 279 -2.82 -8.08 5.28
C VAL A 279 -1.94 -6.86 5.01
N ILE A 280 -1.46 -6.23 6.07
CA ILE A 280 -0.49 -5.13 5.97
C ILE A 280 0.84 -5.71 5.46
N ASP A 281 1.28 -5.31 4.28
CA ASP A 281 2.52 -5.75 3.65
C ASP A 281 3.67 -4.80 4.00
N GLU A 282 3.39 -3.49 4.00
CA GLU A 282 4.37 -2.44 4.32
C GLU A 282 3.79 -1.47 5.35
N PRO A 283 4.58 -1.11 6.39
CA PRO A 283 5.86 -1.71 6.75
C PRO A 283 5.71 -3.18 7.24
N PRO A 284 6.75 -4.02 7.05
CA PRO A 284 6.70 -5.42 7.50
C PRO A 284 6.63 -5.52 9.03
N HIS A 285 6.15 -6.65 9.55
CA HIS A 285 6.14 -6.91 11.01
C HIS A 285 7.55 -6.80 11.58
N ASP A 286 7.70 -6.07 12.69
CA ASP A 286 8.99 -5.71 13.31
C ASP A 286 9.96 -5.00 12.37
N GLY A 287 9.44 -4.47 11.26
CA GLY A 287 10.17 -3.65 10.29
C GLY A 287 10.73 -2.39 10.93
N ARG A 288 11.75 -1.84 10.27
CA ARG A 288 12.41 -0.60 10.68
C ARG A 288 11.80 0.58 9.93
N LEU A 289 11.50 1.64 10.66
CA LEU A 289 11.26 2.97 10.11
C LEU A 289 12.27 3.94 10.71
N THR A 290 13.13 4.51 9.87
CA THR A 290 14.20 5.42 10.31
C THR A 290 13.84 6.85 9.93
N ALA A 291 13.93 7.75 10.89
CA ALA A 291 13.76 9.18 10.66
C ALA A 291 14.78 9.68 9.63
N PRO A 292 14.35 10.50 8.64
CA PRO A 292 15.26 11.11 7.66
C PRO A 292 16.42 11.83 8.35
N ALA A 293 17.59 11.86 7.72
CA ALA A 293 18.76 12.55 8.28
C ALA A 293 18.62 14.08 8.23
N GLU A 294 17.88 14.60 7.25
CA GLU A 294 17.65 16.03 7.02
C GLU A 294 16.23 16.24 6.45
N GLY A 295 15.71 17.46 6.56
CA GLY A 295 14.43 17.86 5.98
C GLY A 295 13.40 18.35 7.00
N GLU A 296 12.20 18.62 6.51
CA GLU A 296 11.07 19.16 7.31
C GLU A 296 10.19 18.06 7.93
N ARG A 297 10.57 16.78 7.78
CA ARG A 297 9.79 15.62 8.22
C ARG A 297 10.54 14.87 9.33
N SER A 298 9.84 14.55 10.41
CA SER A 298 10.39 13.79 11.53
C SER A 298 10.34 12.27 11.30
N LEU A 299 9.34 11.80 10.55
CA LEU A 299 9.19 10.41 10.13
C LEU A 299 8.34 10.36 8.85
N GLU A 300 8.62 9.43 7.95
CA GLU A 300 7.79 9.21 6.74
C GLU A 300 7.91 7.75 6.27
N GLY A 301 6.91 7.30 5.49
CA GLY A 301 6.93 5.98 4.89
C GLY A 301 5.70 5.68 4.05
N ASP A 302 5.72 4.52 3.41
CA ASP A 302 4.59 3.98 2.65
C ASP A 302 3.81 2.97 3.50
N LEU A 303 2.48 2.96 3.34
CA LEU A 303 1.58 1.96 3.91
C LEU A 303 0.99 1.15 2.76
N ARG A 304 1.22 -0.16 2.78
CA ARG A 304 0.65 -1.08 1.79
C ARG A 304 -0.05 -2.24 2.46
N ALA A 305 -1.21 -2.62 1.94
CA ALA A 305 -1.93 -3.81 2.34
C ALA A 305 -2.52 -4.55 1.15
N THR A 306 -2.36 -5.88 1.15
CA THR A 306 -3.10 -6.76 0.26
C THR A 306 -4.52 -6.91 0.79
N VAL A 307 -5.51 -6.43 0.03
CA VAL A 307 -6.94 -6.55 0.35
C VAL A 307 -7.58 -7.55 -0.60
N LEU A 308 -8.33 -8.50 -0.05
CA LEU A 308 -9.07 -9.49 -0.81
C LEU A 308 -10.52 -9.56 -0.33
N PRO A 309 -11.52 -9.41 -1.22
CA PRO A 309 -11.40 -8.97 -2.61
C PRO A 309 -11.01 -7.48 -2.73
N ASP A 310 -10.27 -7.13 -3.80
CA ASP A 310 -9.70 -5.80 -4.04
C ASP A 310 -10.70 -4.64 -4.12
N VAL A 311 -11.97 -4.93 -4.39
CA VAL A 311 -13.06 -3.93 -4.38
C VAL A 311 -13.24 -3.24 -3.04
N HIS A 312 -12.79 -3.86 -1.94
CA HIS A 312 -12.81 -3.26 -0.61
C HIS A 312 -11.53 -2.49 -0.28
N ALA A 313 -10.55 -2.41 -1.19
CA ALA A 313 -9.28 -1.72 -0.96
C ALA A 313 -9.47 -0.24 -0.61
N SER A 314 -10.41 0.45 -1.26
CA SER A 314 -10.73 1.85 -0.96
C SER A 314 -11.50 2.05 0.35
N GLN A 315 -11.95 0.96 0.99
CA GLN A 315 -12.64 0.97 2.28
C GLN A 315 -11.71 0.53 3.42
N LEU A 316 -10.41 0.38 3.17
CA LEU A 316 -9.41 0.20 4.22
C LEU A 316 -8.93 1.59 4.68
N GLU A 317 -9.13 1.91 5.94
CA GLU A 317 -8.75 3.19 6.56
C GLU A 317 -7.59 2.97 7.54
N TRP A 318 -6.57 3.82 7.48
CA TRP A 318 -5.35 3.70 8.30
C TRP A 318 -5.37 4.64 9.51
N THR A 319 -4.86 4.15 10.64
CA THR A 319 -4.70 4.90 11.88
C THR A 319 -3.30 4.72 12.44
N LEU A 320 -2.53 5.81 12.46
CA LEU A 320 -1.22 5.91 13.08
C LEU A 320 -1.31 6.77 14.36
N PRO A 321 -0.74 6.33 15.50
CA PRO A 321 -0.62 7.17 16.69
C PRO A 321 0.21 8.44 16.45
N PRO A 322 -0.04 9.54 17.19
CA PRO A 322 0.83 10.71 17.12
C PRO A 322 2.28 10.37 17.42
N PHE A 323 3.21 11.03 16.73
CA PHE A 323 4.65 10.88 16.93
C PHE A 323 5.27 12.24 17.19
N ALA A 324 6.14 12.32 18.19
CA ALA A 324 6.79 13.57 18.61
C ALA A 324 5.82 14.73 18.94
N GLY A 325 4.57 14.44 19.30
CA GLY A 325 3.54 15.45 19.56
C GLY A 325 2.85 16.00 18.29
N HIS A 326 3.13 15.41 17.14
CA HIS A 326 2.53 15.74 15.85
C HIS A 326 1.56 14.64 15.40
N GLU A 327 0.45 15.05 14.80
CA GLU A 327 -0.47 14.15 14.12
C GLU A 327 0.12 13.71 12.76
N PRO A 328 -0.17 12.50 12.30
CA PRO A 328 0.24 12.04 10.98
C PRO A 328 -0.53 12.75 9.86
N HIS A 329 0.19 13.08 8.79
CA HIS A 329 -0.35 13.45 7.49
C HIS A 329 -0.38 12.24 6.56
N TYR A 330 -1.27 12.26 5.58
CA TYR A 330 -1.49 11.17 4.66
C TYR A 330 -1.66 11.67 3.23
N ASP A 331 -1.31 10.85 2.25
CA ASP A 331 -1.65 11.06 0.85
C ASP A 331 -2.21 9.73 0.30
N PRO A 332 -3.54 9.63 0.08
CA PRO A 332 -4.55 10.69 0.16
C PRO A 332 -4.94 11.12 1.60
N ASP A 333 -5.42 12.36 1.75
CA ASP A 333 -5.77 12.98 3.04
C ASP A 333 -6.86 12.23 3.83
N ASP A 334 -7.74 11.52 3.14
CA ASP A 334 -8.83 10.74 3.76
C ASP A 334 -8.34 9.42 4.38
N ARG A 335 -7.04 9.10 4.22
CA ARG A 335 -6.35 7.96 4.86
C ARG A 335 -6.86 6.61 4.39
N ARG A 336 -7.53 6.58 3.24
CA ARG A 336 -8.18 5.38 2.71
C ARG A 336 -7.44 4.82 1.50
N GLY A 337 -7.37 3.51 1.43
CA GLY A 337 -6.74 2.79 0.33
C GLY A 337 -5.83 1.66 0.78
N ALA A 338 -5.57 0.74 -0.15
CA ALA A 338 -4.59 -0.32 0.03
C ALA A 338 -3.13 0.16 -0.11
N ASP A 339 -2.90 1.34 -0.70
CA ASP A 339 -1.58 1.95 -0.88
C ASP A 339 -1.72 3.46 -0.62
N LEU A 340 -0.96 3.97 0.34
CA LEU A 340 -0.89 5.40 0.64
C LEU A 340 0.45 5.77 1.31
N ARG A 341 0.77 7.05 1.36
CA ARG A 341 1.97 7.57 2.04
C ARG A 341 1.60 8.31 3.33
N PHE A 342 2.46 8.24 4.35
CA PHE A 342 2.34 9.04 5.56
C PHE A 342 3.61 9.84 5.86
N TRP A 343 3.47 10.94 6.61
CA TRP A 343 4.59 11.65 7.23
C TRP A 343 4.18 12.42 8.48
N PHE A 344 5.16 12.74 9.31
CA PHE A 344 5.03 13.62 10.47
C PHE A 344 5.92 14.85 10.28
N ASP A 345 5.46 16.01 10.71
CA ASP A 345 6.25 17.23 10.66
C ASP A 345 7.40 17.21 11.67
N ALA A 346 8.47 17.93 11.38
CA ALA A 346 9.52 18.27 12.33
C ALA A 346 8.99 19.12 13.51
N PRO A 347 9.67 19.14 14.67
CA PRO A 347 10.97 18.52 14.97
C PRO A 347 10.91 17.03 15.37
N LEU A 348 12.08 16.39 15.48
CA LEU A 348 12.22 15.09 16.15
C LEU A 348 11.85 15.17 17.64
N PRO A 349 11.46 14.06 18.30
CA PRO A 349 11.13 14.09 19.72
C PRO A 349 12.34 14.46 20.59
N GLY A 350 12.11 15.09 21.74
CA GLY A 350 13.18 15.45 22.68
C GLY A 350 13.75 14.26 23.48
N ASP A 351 12.97 13.19 23.64
CA ASP A 351 13.31 12.09 24.52
C ASP A 351 13.64 10.81 23.74
N ASN A 352 14.71 10.10 24.14
CA ASN A 352 15.08 8.80 23.57
C ASN A 352 13.96 7.76 23.74
N ALA A 353 13.13 7.91 24.77
CA ALA A 353 12.00 7.02 25.06
C ALA A 353 10.83 7.14 24.07
N ALA A 354 10.80 8.17 23.23
CA ALA A 354 9.83 8.31 22.15
C ALA A 354 10.12 7.39 20.95
N TRP A 355 11.33 6.83 20.88
CA TRP A 355 11.74 5.86 19.85
C TRP A 355 11.48 4.43 20.31
N GLY A 356 11.51 3.50 19.35
CA GLY A 356 11.33 2.07 19.61
C GLY A 356 10.00 1.53 19.09
N PRO A 357 9.36 0.59 19.81
CA PRO A 357 8.16 -0.08 19.33
C PRO A 357 7.03 0.90 19.02
N TYR A 358 6.42 0.73 17.87
CA TYR A 358 5.31 1.57 17.40
C TYR A 358 4.28 0.69 16.70
N GLN A 359 3.01 0.94 16.98
CA GLN A 359 1.90 0.14 16.50
C GLN A 359 1.07 0.97 15.53
N LEU A 360 0.85 0.44 14.33
CA LEU A 360 -0.01 1.01 13.32
C LEU A 360 -1.18 0.08 13.02
N GLU A 361 -2.32 0.68 12.73
CA GLU A 361 -3.59 -0.01 12.59
C GLU A 361 -4.23 0.33 11.25
N ALA A 362 -5.01 -0.62 10.74
CA ALA A 362 -5.90 -0.42 9.62
C ALA A 362 -7.24 -1.08 9.95
N ALA A 363 -8.34 -0.54 9.43
CA ALA A 363 -9.66 -1.09 9.64
C ALA A 363 -10.52 -0.94 8.40
N PHE A 364 -11.40 -1.92 8.16
CA PHE A 364 -12.42 -1.76 7.14
C PHE A 364 -13.52 -0.83 7.63
N VAL A 365 -13.95 0.10 6.78
CA VAL A 365 -15.06 1.04 7.04
C VAL A 365 -16.26 0.74 6.15
N GLU A 366 -17.38 1.44 6.40
CA GLU A 366 -18.61 1.36 5.60
C GLU A 366 -19.16 -0.08 5.48
N ALA A 367 -19.50 -0.53 4.26
CA ALA A 367 -20.04 -1.86 4.02
C ALA A 367 -19.01 -2.96 4.33
N ALA A 368 -17.71 -2.70 4.13
CA ALA A 368 -16.66 -3.67 4.44
C ALA A 368 -16.50 -3.91 5.95
N ALA A 369 -16.84 -2.94 6.80
CA ALA A 369 -16.74 -3.08 8.26
C ALA A 369 -17.56 -4.26 8.82
N GLN A 370 -18.66 -4.63 8.15
CA GLN A 370 -19.53 -5.75 8.55
C GLN A 370 -19.22 -7.04 7.79
N ALA A 371 -18.57 -6.94 6.62
CA ALA A 371 -18.36 -8.05 5.70
C ALA A 371 -16.95 -8.67 5.78
N CYS A 372 -15.98 -7.94 6.34
CA CYS A 372 -14.57 -8.31 6.32
C CYS A 372 -14.03 -8.59 7.72
N GLU A 373 -13.04 -9.47 7.79
CA GLU A 373 -12.33 -9.79 9.03
C GLU A 373 -11.57 -8.57 9.57
N ALA A 374 -11.44 -8.50 10.89
CA ALA A 374 -10.63 -7.47 11.54
C ALA A 374 -9.17 -7.59 11.09
N VAL A 375 -8.57 -6.45 10.72
CA VAL A 375 -7.18 -6.41 10.28
C VAL A 375 -6.27 -6.45 11.51
N PRO A 376 -5.32 -7.39 11.59
CA PRO A 376 -4.38 -7.43 12.71
C PRO A 376 -3.51 -6.18 12.73
N ALA A 377 -3.32 -5.60 13.91
CA ALA A 377 -2.39 -4.48 14.09
C ALA A 377 -0.96 -4.87 13.71
N ARG A 378 -0.19 -3.89 13.26
CA ARG A 378 1.19 -4.06 12.81
C ARG A 378 2.13 -3.37 13.78
N GLN A 379 3.04 -4.14 14.38
CA GLN A 379 4.14 -3.61 15.16
C GLN A 379 5.36 -3.35 14.26
N VAL A 380 5.99 -2.18 14.44
CA VAL A 380 7.24 -1.76 13.83
C VAL A 380 8.16 -1.14 14.88
N ARG A 381 9.38 -0.80 14.48
CA ARG A 381 10.39 -0.16 15.34
C ARG A 381 10.85 1.14 14.70
N LEU A 382 10.73 2.23 15.45
CA LEU A 382 11.17 3.57 15.05
C LEU A 382 12.61 3.81 15.48
N PHE A 383 13.40 4.40 14.58
CA PHE A 383 14.80 4.72 14.80
C PHE A 383 15.12 6.14 14.37
N PHE A 384 16.13 6.74 15.00
CA PHE A 384 16.73 7.99 14.53
C PHE A 384 17.98 7.72 13.70
N SER A 385 18.22 8.53 12.67
CA SER A 385 19.51 8.52 11.95
C SER A 385 20.64 8.89 12.93
N ARG A 386 21.59 7.98 13.17
CA ARG A 386 22.60 8.09 14.25
C ARG A 386 23.42 9.38 14.17
N ASP A 387 23.90 9.70 12.98
CA ASP A 387 24.93 10.73 12.76
C ASP A 387 24.34 12.07 12.31
N ALA A 388 23.01 12.13 12.11
CA ALA A 388 22.29 13.35 11.77
C ALA A 388 22.21 14.31 12.97
N HIS A 389 21.92 15.59 12.71
CA HIS A 389 21.88 16.66 13.72
C HIS A 389 20.47 17.28 13.87
N ASN A 390 19.44 16.60 13.39
CA ASN A 390 18.06 17.08 13.39
C ASN A 390 17.27 16.82 14.69
N ASN A 391 17.97 16.48 15.78
CA ASN A 391 17.40 16.50 17.13
C ASN A 391 17.09 17.94 17.58
N PRO A 392 16.30 18.14 18.65
CA PRO A 392 15.92 19.48 19.10
C PRO A 392 17.05 20.44 19.51
N ASP A 393 18.25 19.93 19.86
CA ASP A 393 19.40 20.81 20.13
C ASP A 393 20.01 21.37 18.83
N GLY A 394 20.00 20.59 17.75
CA GLY A 394 20.45 21.02 16.42
C GLY A 394 21.97 21.13 16.24
N ASN A 395 22.76 21.11 17.32
CA ASN A 395 24.21 21.36 17.27
C ASN A 395 25.07 20.13 17.57
N VAL A 396 24.46 19.05 18.06
CA VAL A 396 25.13 17.78 18.36
C VAL A 396 24.51 16.64 17.56
N PRO A 397 25.23 15.55 17.27
CA PRO A 397 24.65 14.43 16.56
C PRO A 397 23.60 13.70 17.41
N ASN A 398 22.65 13.06 16.75
CA ASN A 398 21.52 12.38 17.38
C ASN A 398 21.97 11.32 18.40
N TRP A 399 23.02 10.54 18.10
CA TRP A 399 23.57 9.59 19.07
C TRP A 399 23.99 10.25 20.37
N PHE A 400 24.64 11.42 20.31
CA PHE A 400 25.08 12.13 21.51
C PHE A 400 23.86 12.66 22.27
N TYR A 401 22.93 13.29 21.54
CA TYR A 401 21.72 13.88 22.10
C TYR A 401 20.84 12.88 22.82
N TYR A 402 20.60 11.71 22.22
CA TYR A 402 19.69 10.70 22.75
C TYR A 402 20.37 9.73 23.72
N TRP A 403 21.59 9.25 23.43
CA TRP A 403 22.22 8.25 24.30
C TRP A 403 22.62 8.80 25.67
N GLN A 404 22.89 10.10 25.79
CA GLN A 404 23.13 10.73 27.10
C GLN A 404 21.93 10.64 28.06
N GLN A 405 20.73 10.44 27.52
CA GLN A 405 19.49 10.31 28.27
C GLN A 405 19.25 8.88 28.77
N THR A 406 20.04 7.91 28.28
CA THR A 406 19.93 6.50 28.60
C THR A 406 20.87 6.12 29.76
N PRO A 407 20.79 4.89 30.31
CA PRO A 407 21.76 4.39 31.27
C PRO A 407 23.22 4.46 30.78
N ALA A 408 23.47 4.49 29.47
CA ALA A 408 24.81 4.64 28.90
C ALA A 408 25.45 6.00 29.24
N GLY A 409 24.64 7.06 29.35
CA GLY A 409 25.06 8.37 29.82
C GLY A 409 25.29 8.45 31.34
N GLN A 410 24.96 7.39 32.09
CA GLN A 410 25.23 7.23 33.53
C GLN A 410 24.70 8.38 34.42
N GLY A 411 23.70 9.13 33.94
CA GLY A 411 23.17 10.30 34.63
C GLY A 411 24.07 11.55 34.58
N HIS A 412 25.09 11.56 33.70
CA HIS A 412 26.07 12.64 33.59
C HIS A 412 25.79 13.64 32.45
N GLY A 413 24.64 13.54 31.78
CA GLY A 413 24.26 14.38 30.62
C GLY A 413 24.58 15.87 30.77
N ALA A 414 24.17 16.49 31.88
CA ALA A 414 24.38 17.92 32.13
C ALA A 414 25.87 18.34 32.20
N ALA A 415 26.77 17.40 32.48
CA ALA A 415 28.22 17.61 32.58
C ALA A 415 28.99 17.05 31.36
N MET A 416 28.29 16.60 30.31
CA MET A 416 28.92 16.18 29.05
C MET A 416 28.87 17.30 28.02
N ARG A 417 29.94 17.46 27.24
CA ARG A 417 30.01 18.39 26.12
C ARG A 417 30.44 17.64 24.87
N TYR A 418 29.81 17.93 23.74
CA TYR A 418 30.26 17.44 22.45
C TYR A 418 31.30 18.41 21.88
N ASP A 419 32.46 17.91 21.49
CA ASP A 419 33.52 18.68 20.85
C ASP A 419 34.10 17.89 19.67
N PRO A 420 33.62 18.10 18.43
CA PRO A 420 34.07 17.33 17.27
C PRO A 420 35.52 17.62 16.88
N ALA A 421 36.17 18.63 17.47
CA ALA A 421 37.57 18.95 17.23
C ALA A 421 38.53 18.19 18.17
N GLU A 422 37.99 17.44 19.15
CA GLU A 422 38.82 16.62 20.04
C GLU A 422 39.52 15.51 19.23
N ALA A 423 40.85 15.45 19.37
CA ALA A 423 41.70 14.57 18.55
C ALA A 423 41.53 13.10 18.97
N ASP A 424 41.33 12.88 20.26
CA ASP A 424 41.00 11.58 20.84
C ASP A 424 39.48 11.35 20.86
N TRP A 425 39.04 10.18 21.32
CA TRP A 425 37.61 9.85 21.39
C TRP A 425 36.86 10.73 22.39
N ALA A 426 37.53 11.15 23.45
CA ALA A 426 37.00 12.00 24.51
C ALA A 426 38.16 12.60 25.32
N ALA A 427 37.85 13.53 26.20
CA ALA A 427 38.84 14.13 27.09
C ALA A 427 38.23 14.69 28.39
N PHE A 428 38.99 14.53 29.47
CA PHE A 428 38.89 15.33 30.68
C PHE A 428 40.00 16.40 30.70
N ARG A 429 39.61 17.67 30.57
CA ARG A 429 40.55 18.80 30.43
C ARG A 429 40.93 19.47 31.76
N GLY A 430 40.45 18.96 32.90
CA GLY A 430 40.66 19.56 34.22
C GLY A 430 42.14 19.60 34.65
N TYR A 431 42.94 18.61 34.25
CA TYR A 431 44.39 18.58 34.53
C TYR A 431 45.14 19.77 33.93
N GLY A 432 44.74 20.24 32.73
CA GLY A 432 45.34 21.40 32.09
C GLY A 432 44.68 22.73 32.49
N ASN A 433 43.40 22.68 32.86
CA ASN A 433 42.64 23.86 33.25
C ASN A 433 41.57 23.53 34.31
N PRO A 434 41.77 23.93 35.58
CA PRO A 434 40.83 23.66 36.66
C PRO A 434 39.40 24.18 36.44
N TRP A 435 39.21 25.19 35.60
CA TRP A 435 37.88 25.73 35.25
C TRP A 435 37.04 24.76 34.40
N LEU A 436 37.67 23.75 33.81
CA LEU A 436 37.04 22.72 33.00
C LEU A 436 36.87 21.40 33.77
N ALA A 437 37.20 21.38 35.06
CA ALA A 437 37.19 20.17 35.88
C ALA A 437 35.78 19.71 36.34
N ASP A 438 34.73 20.40 35.92
CA ASP A 438 33.32 20.09 36.24
C ASP A 438 32.58 19.39 35.09
N ARG A 439 33.29 19.02 34.00
CA ARG A 439 32.70 18.42 32.80
C ARG A 439 33.66 17.51 32.06
N ILE A 440 33.10 16.68 31.19
CA ILE A 440 33.85 15.83 30.24
C ILE A 440 33.48 16.19 28.80
N TYR A 441 34.38 15.92 27.87
CA TYR A 441 34.22 16.22 26.45
C TYR A 441 34.23 14.93 25.65
N LEU A 442 33.26 14.75 24.75
CA LEU A 442 33.22 13.62 23.83
C LEU A 442 33.41 14.13 22.40
N SER A 443 34.26 13.44 21.64
CA SER A 443 34.49 13.71 20.22
C SER A 443 33.42 13.04 19.34
N ASN A 444 33.59 13.17 18.03
CA ASN A 444 32.87 12.33 17.08
C ASN A 444 33.38 10.89 17.17
N LEU A 445 32.70 10.11 18.01
CA LEU A 445 32.94 8.68 18.22
C LEU A 445 32.87 7.83 16.94
N PHE A 446 32.21 8.30 15.90
CA PHE A 446 31.96 7.56 14.66
C PHE A 446 32.66 8.16 13.44
N ARG A 447 33.65 9.05 13.64
CA ARG A 447 34.37 9.72 12.53
C ARG A 447 35.01 8.75 11.54
N ASP A 448 35.46 7.60 12.02
CA ASP A 448 36.14 6.55 11.25
C ASP A 448 35.23 5.34 10.93
N GLY A 449 33.91 5.49 11.08
CA GLY A 449 32.92 4.45 10.84
C GLY A 449 32.39 3.80 12.11
N GLU A 450 32.34 2.46 12.16
CA GLU A 450 31.91 1.77 13.38
C GLU A 450 32.95 1.90 14.48
N LEU A 451 32.56 2.50 15.62
CA LEU A 451 33.41 2.55 16.80
C LEU A 451 33.59 1.14 17.38
N LEU A 452 34.85 0.70 17.41
CA LEU A 452 35.30 -0.49 18.12
C LEU A 452 36.37 -0.07 19.11
N LEU A 453 36.07 -0.19 20.40
CA LEU A 453 37.02 0.08 21.48
C LEU A 453 37.46 -1.22 22.12
N VAL A 454 38.75 -1.33 22.42
CA VAL A 454 39.32 -2.46 23.14
C VAL A 454 39.94 -1.91 24.42
N ASN A 455 39.43 -2.35 25.57
CA ASN A 455 40.01 -2.01 26.85
C ASN A 455 41.40 -2.67 26.96
N PRO A 456 42.49 -1.91 27.12
CA PRO A 456 43.86 -2.44 27.08
C PRO A 456 44.20 -3.31 28.30
N LEU A 457 43.48 -3.15 29.43
CA LEU A 457 43.75 -3.91 30.65
C LEU A 457 43.06 -5.27 30.66
N THR A 458 41.87 -5.36 30.06
CA THR A 458 41.00 -6.55 30.14
C THR A 458 40.80 -7.25 28.80
N GLY A 459 41.12 -6.58 27.69
CA GLY A 459 40.81 -7.03 26.33
C GLY A 459 39.31 -6.95 25.98
N GLN A 460 38.49 -6.33 26.84
CA GLN A 460 37.05 -6.18 26.61
C GLN A 460 36.79 -5.33 25.36
N VAL A 461 36.01 -5.86 24.42
CA VAL A 461 35.64 -5.16 23.17
C VAL A 461 34.24 -4.57 23.30
N THR A 462 34.08 -3.28 22.96
CA THR A 462 32.79 -2.59 22.95
C THR A 462 32.54 -1.87 21.62
N THR A 463 31.26 -1.73 21.26
CA THR A 463 30.80 -1.06 20.05
C THR A 463 29.50 -0.29 20.29
N GLY A 464 29.14 0.63 19.40
CA GLY A 464 27.86 1.36 19.44
C GLY A 464 27.60 2.05 20.79
N ILE A 465 26.37 1.93 21.31
CA ILE A 465 26.01 2.54 22.60
C ILE A 465 26.86 2.06 23.79
N ASP A 466 27.41 0.83 23.74
CA ASP A 466 28.31 0.34 24.80
C ASP A 466 29.68 0.99 24.71
N ALA A 467 30.18 1.28 23.50
CA ALA A 467 31.42 2.04 23.32
C ALA A 467 31.25 3.47 23.85
N TYR A 468 30.11 4.11 23.56
CA TYR A 468 29.74 5.38 24.17
C TYR A 468 29.74 5.30 25.71
N ALA A 469 29.12 4.27 26.29
CA ALA A 469 29.04 4.11 27.74
C ALA A 469 30.41 3.97 28.41
N VAL A 470 31.34 3.20 27.83
CA VAL A 470 32.70 3.06 28.39
C VAL A 470 33.49 4.36 28.28
N VAL A 471 33.36 5.10 27.18
CA VAL A 471 34.02 6.41 27.02
C VAL A 471 33.54 7.40 28.08
N VAL A 472 32.21 7.49 28.30
CA VAL A 472 31.65 8.34 29.37
C VAL A 472 32.23 7.95 30.72
N ARG A 473 32.37 6.65 30.97
CA ARG A 473 32.88 6.13 32.24
C ARG A 473 34.36 6.42 32.44
N HIS A 474 35.16 6.28 31.39
CA HIS A 474 36.59 6.56 31.37
C HIS A 474 36.86 8.01 31.77
N GLU A 475 36.26 8.96 31.04
CA GLU A 475 36.48 10.38 31.32
C GLU A 475 35.87 10.83 32.65
N TRP A 476 34.75 10.23 33.05
CA TRP A 476 34.15 10.53 34.34
C TRP A 476 35.03 10.06 35.50
N GLN A 477 35.77 8.96 35.32
CA GLN A 477 36.72 8.50 36.32
C GLN A 477 37.88 9.49 36.47
N HIS A 478 38.40 10.05 35.36
CA HIS A 478 39.38 11.14 35.41
C HIS A 478 38.88 12.34 36.21
N LEU A 479 37.61 12.74 36.01
CA LEU A 479 36.99 13.82 36.78
C LEU A 479 36.92 13.50 38.28
N ARG A 480 36.52 12.26 38.63
CA ARG A 480 36.45 11.82 40.03
C ARG A 480 37.81 11.79 40.71
N ASP A 481 38.79 11.23 40.03
CA ASP A 481 40.16 11.14 40.50
C ASP A 481 40.75 12.54 40.68
N TYR A 482 40.54 13.44 39.72
CA TYR A 482 40.94 14.83 39.85
C TYR A 482 40.30 15.52 41.06
N ALA A 483 39.00 15.35 41.27
CA ALA A 483 38.31 15.92 42.42
C ALA A 483 38.85 15.38 43.76
N ALA A 484 39.24 14.10 43.80
CA ALA A 484 39.77 13.44 44.99
C ALA A 484 41.24 13.83 45.28
N TRP A 485 42.08 13.92 44.26
CA TRP A 485 43.52 14.12 44.42
C TRP A 485 43.90 15.60 44.46
N TRP A 486 43.29 16.39 43.59
CA TRP A 486 43.67 17.79 43.34
C TRP A 486 42.63 18.77 43.88
N GLY A 487 41.35 18.46 43.68
CA GLY A 487 40.23 19.30 44.10
C GLY A 487 40.31 20.72 43.54
N GLN A 488 39.93 21.72 44.36
CA GLN A 488 39.97 23.13 43.95
C GLN A 488 41.39 23.68 43.76
N ARG A 489 42.41 22.99 44.28
CA ARG A 489 43.81 23.42 44.18
C ARG A 489 44.34 23.28 42.75
N GLY A 490 43.72 22.41 41.96
CA GLY A 490 44.19 22.05 40.63
C GLY A 490 45.42 21.18 40.65
N TYR A 491 45.75 20.64 39.47
CA TYR A 491 46.88 19.74 39.27
C TYR A 491 48.21 20.44 39.61
N GLN A 492 49.00 19.84 40.51
CA GLN A 492 50.24 20.41 41.05
C GLN A 492 51.50 19.71 40.52
N GLN A 493 51.70 19.77 39.20
CA GLN A 493 52.78 19.07 38.48
C GLN A 493 54.21 19.37 38.98
N LEU A 494 54.49 20.56 39.50
CA LEU A 494 55.86 20.92 39.90
C LEU A 494 56.16 20.66 41.38
N THR A 495 55.16 20.29 42.17
CA THR A 495 55.29 20.19 43.63
C THR A 495 54.79 18.89 44.22
N GLU A 496 53.71 18.31 43.71
CA GLU A 496 53.09 17.09 44.27
C GLU A 496 53.14 15.89 43.31
N ASP A 497 53.45 16.10 42.03
CA ASP A 497 53.67 15.09 40.98
C ASP A 497 54.93 15.47 40.18
N ALA A 498 56.02 15.70 40.91
CA ALA A 498 57.26 16.20 40.34
C ALA A 498 58.17 15.06 39.81
N GLY A 499 57.93 13.83 40.26
CA GLY A 499 58.72 12.65 39.96
C GLY A 499 58.65 12.22 38.50
N ASP A 500 57.44 12.00 38.00
CA ASP A 500 57.18 11.42 36.68
C ASP A 500 56.04 12.08 35.88
N ARG A 501 55.20 12.90 36.53
CA ARG A 501 54.21 13.76 35.88
C ARG A 501 53.09 12.98 35.22
N ASP A 502 52.65 11.90 35.85
CA ASP A 502 51.60 11.02 35.34
C ASP A 502 50.18 11.41 35.77
N LYS A 503 50.06 12.50 36.53
CA LYS A 503 48.83 13.12 37.07
C LYS A 503 48.30 12.48 38.36
N ILE A 504 49.06 11.61 39.01
CA ILE A 504 48.81 11.14 40.38
C ILE A 504 49.77 11.86 41.34
N PRO A 505 49.33 12.29 42.54
CA PRO A 505 50.28 12.80 43.52
C PRO A 505 51.29 11.72 43.95
N ASP A 506 52.59 12.02 43.93
CA ASP A 506 53.72 11.11 44.27
C ASP A 506 53.48 10.38 45.61
N ALA A 507 52.85 11.07 46.56
CA ALA A 507 52.57 10.54 47.90
C ALA A 507 51.43 9.50 47.94
N LEU A 508 50.54 9.50 46.94
CA LEU A 508 49.40 8.60 46.85
C LEU A 508 49.75 7.30 46.11
N GLU A 509 50.69 7.38 45.18
CA GLU A 509 51.02 6.29 44.27
C GLU A 509 51.36 4.94 44.92
N PRO A 510 52.18 4.87 46.00
CA PRO A 510 52.49 3.57 46.62
C PRO A 510 51.23 2.87 47.18
N ALA A 511 50.22 3.65 47.59
CA ALA A 511 48.97 3.10 48.09
C ALA A 511 48.07 2.56 46.95
N LEU A 512 48.25 3.06 45.73
CA LEU A 512 47.57 2.59 44.51
C LEU A 512 48.35 1.49 43.77
N GLY A 513 49.58 1.21 44.21
CA GLY A 513 50.47 0.21 43.59
C GLY A 513 51.33 0.75 42.45
N PHE A 514 51.50 2.07 42.38
CA PHE A 514 52.29 2.80 41.39
C PHE A 514 53.61 3.31 41.99
N SER A 515 54.51 3.78 41.14
CA SER A 515 55.86 4.23 41.50
C SER A 515 56.07 5.70 41.15
N PRO A 516 56.44 6.59 42.11
CA PRO A 516 56.61 8.05 41.93
C PRO A 516 57.88 8.47 41.20
N LYS A 517 58.24 7.67 40.22
CA LYS A 517 59.44 7.79 39.39
C LYS A 517 59.20 7.26 37.98
N LEU A 518 58.05 6.62 37.74
CA LEU A 518 57.74 5.94 36.49
C LEU A 518 56.39 6.45 36.01
N PHE A 519 56.41 7.17 34.90
CA PHE A 519 55.19 7.67 34.28
C PHE A 519 54.16 6.56 33.99
N ASP A 520 54.67 5.35 33.71
CA ASP A 520 53.89 4.15 33.41
C ASP A 520 54.51 2.97 34.16
N THR A 521 54.06 2.73 35.38
CA THR A 521 54.56 1.65 36.23
C THR A 521 54.29 0.26 35.60
N PRO A 522 53.12 -0.02 35.01
CA PRO A 522 52.84 -1.33 34.41
C PRO A 522 53.40 -1.53 32.98
N GLY A 523 53.83 -0.45 32.30
CA GLY A 523 54.53 -0.52 31.02
C GLY A 523 53.63 -0.77 29.80
N LEU A 524 52.37 -0.34 29.84
CA LEU A 524 51.40 -0.51 28.74
C LEU A 524 51.35 0.67 27.75
N GLY A 525 52.23 1.65 27.91
CA GLY A 525 52.27 2.88 27.12
C GLY A 525 51.26 3.94 27.56
N LEU A 526 50.78 3.87 28.81
CA LEU A 526 49.74 4.73 29.38
C LEU A 526 50.24 5.32 30.70
N GLY A 527 49.93 6.59 30.98
CA GLY A 527 50.26 7.18 32.28
C GLY A 527 49.52 6.47 33.42
N ASP A 528 50.07 6.39 34.63
CA ASP A 528 49.46 5.64 35.75
C ASP A 528 48.02 6.12 36.07
N ALA A 529 47.72 7.41 35.86
CA ALA A 529 46.37 7.96 36.00
C ALA A 529 45.34 7.38 35.01
N GLU A 530 45.74 6.83 33.87
CA GLU A 530 44.80 6.21 32.90
C GLU A 530 44.30 4.84 33.39
N TYR A 531 45.04 4.16 34.28
CA TYR A 531 44.68 2.81 34.72
C TYR A 531 43.44 2.77 35.61
N SER A 532 43.18 3.82 36.40
CA SER A 532 41.91 3.91 37.16
C SER A 532 40.72 4.05 36.19
N ALA A 533 40.87 4.87 35.15
CA ALA A 533 39.85 5.08 34.13
C ALA A 533 39.56 3.81 33.32
N TYR A 534 40.59 3.11 32.83
CA TYR A 534 40.41 1.82 32.15
C TYR A 534 39.87 0.71 33.07
N ARG A 535 40.17 0.75 34.38
CA ARG A 535 39.53 -0.16 35.34
C ARG A 535 38.06 0.16 35.54
N ALA A 536 37.68 1.43 35.49
CA ALA A 536 36.28 1.85 35.59
C ALA A 536 35.47 1.35 34.39
N GLU A 537 36.02 1.48 33.16
CA GLU A 537 35.40 0.95 31.93
C GLU A 537 34.97 -0.51 32.08
N ALA A 538 35.84 -1.36 32.63
CA ALA A 538 35.62 -2.80 32.79
C ALA A 538 34.39 -3.14 33.67
N GLY A 539 33.94 -2.18 34.50
CA GLY A 539 32.72 -2.35 35.27
C GLY A 539 31.43 -2.11 34.46
N TRP A 540 31.51 -1.74 33.18
CA TRP A 540 30.33 -1.62 32.31
C TRP A 540 29.93 -3.00 31.79
N ARG A 541 28.66 -3.36 32.00
CA ARG A 541 28.11 -4.60 31.47
C ARG A 541 27.69 -4.39 30.01
N ILE A 542 28.43 -4.99 29.08
CA ILE A 542 28.09 -4.99 27.65
C ILE A 542 26.64 -5.42 27.46
N GLY A 543 25.91 -4.67 26.64
CA GLY A 543 24.51 -4.90 26.35
C GLY A 543 23.54 -4.25 27.34
N ALA A 544 24.02 -3.60 28.40
CA ALA A 544 23.17 -3.01 29.42
C ALA A 544 22.24 -1.90 28.90
N ALA A 545 22.62 -1.24 27.80
CA ALA A 545 21.83 -0.18 27.17
C ALA A 545 21.28 -0.55 25.77
N ASN A 546 21.41 -1.82 25.34
CA ASN A 546 20.98 -2.22 23.98
C ASN A 546 19.50 -1.94 23.72
N ALA A 547 18.64 -2.14 24.72
CA ALA A 547 17.20 -1.92 24.60
C ALA A 547 16.81 -0.44 24.42
N GLN A 548 17.75 0.49 24.63
CA GLN A 548 17.57 1.92 24.43
C GLN A 548 18.34 2.44 23.20
N ASP A 549 19.06 1.56 22.49
CA ASP A 549 19.80 1.93 21.28
C ASP A 549 18.87 1.94 20.07
N TRP A 550 18.16 3.06 19.89
CA TRP A 550 17.27 3.32 18.75
C TRP A 550 17.97 4.11 17.63
N ALA A 551 19.30 4.12 17.62
CA ALA A 551 20.05 4.70 16.52
C ALA A 551 20.03 3.79 15.29
N ASP A 552 20.07 4.38 14.10
CA ASP A 552 20.31 3.69 12.85
C ASP A 552 21.48 4.35 12.09
N PRO A 553 22.61 3.64 11.88
CA PRO A 553 22.90 2.28 12.36
C PRO A 553 23.16 2.23 13.87
N GLY A 554 22.60 1.22 14.55
CA GLY A 554 22.74 0.98 15.98
C GLY A 554 22.51 -0.50 16.32
N LYS A 555 22.62 -0.88 17.59
CA LYS A 555 22.56 -2.29 18.01
C LYS A 555 21.20 -2.94 17.78
N GLN A 556 20.10 -2.17 17.76
CA GLN A 556 18.78 -2.70 17.45
C GLN A 556 18.40 -2.61 15.97
N SER A 557 19.17 -1.89 15.16
CA SER A 557 18.90 -1.71 13.72
C SER A 557 19.73 -2.62 12.80
N ARG A 558 20.62 -3.43 13.40
CA ARG A 558 21.44 -4.44 12.70
C ARG A 558 20.73 -5.77 12.53
#